data_AF-A0A4S4MR05-F1
#
_entry.id   AF-A0A4S4MR05-F1
#
_cell.length_a   1.000
_cell.length_b   1.000
_cell.length_c   1.000
_cell.angle_alpha   90.00
_cell.angle_beta   90.00
_cell.angle_gamma   90.00
#
_symmetry.space_group_name_H-M   'P 1'
#
loop_
_entity.id
_entity.type
_entity.pdbx_description
1 polymer ?
#
loop_
_entity_poly.entity_id
_entity_poly.type
_entity_poly.pdbx_seq_one_letter_code
_entity_poly.pdbx_strand_id
1 'polypeptide(L)' 'MHQSQKAFNLSDFNLFGSLASPLARSEHLRTCCDLMNAFFIIEEYTDTADVKTVQDIASIVMGRFTQPSRTS' A
#
# COMPACT_ATOMS: atom_id res chain seq x y z
N MET A 1 16.42 6.74 -4.96
CA MET A 1 16.79 5.39 -4.47
C MET A 1 17.36 5.41 -3.04
N HIS A 2 18.51 6.05 -2.72
CA HIS A 2 19.04 6.00 -1.33
C HIS A 2 18.17 6.69 -0.26
N GLN A 3 17.47 7.78 -0.59
CA GLN A 3 16.61 8.47 0.39
C GLN A 3 15.27 7.77 0.59
N SER A 4 14.69 7.23 -0.46
CA SER A 4 13.41 6.51 -0.42
C SER A 4 13.51 5.22 0.39
N GLN A 5 14.58 4.45 0.23
CA GLN A 5 14.83 3.26 1.06
C GLN A 5 15.02 3.62 2.54
N LYS A 6 15.61 4.79 2.82
CA LYS A 6 15.81 5.29 4.18
C LYS A 6 14.50 5.77 4.80
N ALA A 7 13.66 6.47 4.04
CA ALA A 7 12.32 6.87 4.44
C ALA A 7 11.43 5.65 4.69
N PHE A 8 11.49 4.65 3.81
CA PHE A 8 10.80 3.36 3.99
C PHE A 8 11.20 2.66 5.29
N ASN A 9 12.51 2.56 5.56
CA ASN A 9 13.00 1.94 6.78
C ASN A 9 12.67 2.76 8.04
N LEU A 10 12.51 4.09 7.94
CA LEU A 10 12.14 4.98 9.05
C LEU A 10 10.65 4.94 9.37
N SER A 11 9.79 4.74 8.36
CA SER A 11 8.33 4.76 8.52
C SER A 11 7.78 3.56 9.28
N ASP A 12 8.61 2.54 9.55
CA ASP A 12 8.30 1.32 10.32
C ASP A 12 6.84 0.86 10.12
N PHE A 13 6.47 0.64 8.85
CA PHE A 13 5.09 0.39 8.46
C PHE A 13 4.49 -0.86 9.11
N ASN A 14 5.33 -1.78 9.60
CA ASN A 14 4.93 -2.92 10.39
C ASN A 14 4.35 -2.51 11.75
N LEU A 15 4.95 -1.50 12.39
CA LEU A 15 4.44 -0.90 13.61
C LEU A 15 3.12 -0.17 13.35
N PHE A 16 3.04 0.61 12.27
CA PHE A 16 1.79 1.26 11.86
C PHE A 16 0.67 0.25 11.61
N GLY A 17 0.94 -0.84 10.87
CA GLY A 17 -0.03 -1.91 10.62
C GLY A 17 -0.51 -2.59 11.91
N SER A 18 0.41 -2.83 12.86
CA SER A 18 0.10 -3.40 14.17
C SER A 18 -0.77 -2.47 15.03
N LEU A 19 -0.51 -1.17 14.98
CA LEU A 19 -1.30 -0.15 15.71
C LEU A 19 -2.66 0.12 15.07
N ALA A 20 -2.76 0.08 13.75
CA ALA A 20 -4.00 0.27 13.02
C ALA A 20 -4.95 -0.94 13.14
N SER A 21 -4.41 -2.12 13.44
CA SER A 21 -5.17 -3.37 13.54
C SER A 21 -4.81 -4.17 14.81
N PRO A 22 -4.97 -3.60 16.01
CA PRO A 22 -4.48 -4.20 17.25
C PRO A 22 -5.21 -5.50 17.65
N LEU A 23 -6.38 -5.75 17.07
CA LEU A 23 -7.21 -6.94 17.28
C LEU A 23 -7.15 -7.93 16.12
N ALA A 24 -6.34 -7.64 15.09
CA ALA A 24 -6.23 -8.52 13.93
C ALA A 24 -5.38 -9.75 14.24
N ARG A 25 -5.78 -10.88 13.66
CA ARG A 25 -4.99 -12.13 13.69
C ARG A 25 -3.66 -11.91 12.97
N SER A 26 -2.62 -12.66 13.35
CA SER A 26 -1.26 -12.50 12.80
C SER A 26 -1.20 -12.59 11.27
N GLU A 27 -2.08 -13.39 10.67
CA GLU A 27 -2.21 -13.54 9.22
C GLU A 27 -2.67 -12.25 8.55
N HIS A 28 -3.68 -11.58 9.14
CA HIS A 28 -4.17 -10.29 8.65
C HIS A 28 -3.15 -9.17 8.86
N LEU A 29 -2.41 -9.20 9.98
CA LEU A 29 -1.33 -8.24 10.23
C LEU A 29 -0.24 -8.35 9.16
N ARG A 30 0.17 -9.57 8.78
CA ARG A 30 1.15 -9.77 7.71
C ARG A 30 0.65 -9.22 6.38
N THR A 31 -0.61 -9.50 6.02
CA THR A 31 -1.23 -8.93 4.82
C THR A 31 -1.29 -7.40 4.85
N CYS A 32 -1.61 -6.80 6.01
CA CYS A 32 -1.59 -5.35 6.17
C CYS A 32 -0.18 -4.77 6.01
N CYS A 33 0.84 -5.42 6.58
CA CYS A 33 2.24 -5.03 6.41
C CYS A 33 2.68 -5.08 4.95
N ASP A 34 2.37 -6.17 4.24
CA ASP A 34 2.69 -6.32 2.81
C ASP A 34 1.97 -5.25 1.97
N LEU A 35 0.73 -4.94 2.33
CA LEU A 35 -0.06 -3.89 1.67
C LEU A 35 0.55 -2.49 1.88
N MET A 36 1.02 -2.16 3.08
CA MET A 36 1.70 -0.89 3.34
C MET A 36 2.97 -0.73 2.51
N ASN A 37 3.71 -1.82 2.29
CA ASN A 37 4.90 -1.80 1.43
C ASN A 37 4.54 -1.51 -0.03
N ALA A 38 3.46 -2.12 -0.54
CA ALA A 38 2.96 -1.84 -1.88
C ALA A 38 2.47 -0.40 -2.02
N PHE A 39 1.78 0.14 -1.01
CA PHE A 39 1.36 1.54 -1.00
C PHE A 39 2.53 2.52 -1.09
N PHE A 40 3.63 2.26 -0.37
CA PHE A 40 4.82 3.12 -0.45
C PHE A 40 5.40 3.20 -1.87
N ILE A 41 5.48 2.07 -2.58
CA ILE A 41 6.00 2.04 -3.95
C ILE A 41 5.08 2.82 -4.89
N ILE A 42 3.76 2.67 -4.73
CA ILE A 42 2.77 3.38 -5.53
C ILE A 42 2.89 4.88 -5.26
N GLU A 43 2.96 5.28 -3.98
CA GLU A 43 3.06 6.68 -3.57
C GLU A 43 4.33 7.35 -4.12
N GLU A 44 5.50 6.74 -3.94
CA GLU A 44 6.77 7.25 -4.49
C GLU A 44 6.74 7.39 -6.01
N TYR A 45 6.13 6.43 -6.72
CA TYR A 45 5.97 6.52 -8.16
C TYR A 45 5.01 7.64 -8.57
N THR A 46 3.86 7.75 -7.88
CA THR A 46 2.84 8.76 -8.20
C THR A 46 3.26 10.18 -7.86
N ASP A 47 4.16 10.38 -6.90
CA ASP A 47 4.67 11.70 -6.50
C ASP A 47 5.43 12.40 -7.65
N THR A 48 6.04 11.62 -8.55
CA THR A 48 6.78 12.14 -9.71
C THR A 48 6.07 11.91 -11.05
N ALA A 49 4.94 11.20 -11.05
CA ALA A 49 4.18 10.88 -12.26
C ALA A 49 3.31 12.06 -12.71
N ASP A 50 2.94 12.06 -13.99
CA ASP A 50 1.99 13.03 -14.53
C ASP A 50 0.54 12.69 -14.10
N VAL A 51 -0.33 13.70 -14.15
CA VAL A 51 -1.73 13.61 -13.70
C VAL A 51 -2.48 12.44 -14.35
N LYS A 52 -2.25 12.18 -15.65
CA LYS A 52 -2.95 11.11 -16.36
C LYS A 52 -2.49 9.74 -15.86
N THR A 53 -1.19 9.57 -15.66
CA THR A 53 -0.63 8.34 -15.07
C THR A 53 -1.17 8.09 -13.66
N VAL A 54 -1.27 9.12 -12.82
CA VAL A 54 -1.85 9.01 -11.47
C VAL A 54 -3.33 8.60 -11.53
N GLN A 55 -4.11 9.19 -12.44
CA GLN A 55 -5.52 8.84 -12.64
C GLN A 55 -5.70 7.39 -13.13
N ASP A 56 -4.85 6.94 -14.06
CA ASP A 56 -4.87 5.57 -14.58
C ASP A 56 -4.57 4.56 -13.46
N ILE A 57 -3.56 4.84 -12.62
CA ILE A 57 -3.22 4.02 -11.44
C ILE A 57 -4.38 3.98 -10.44
N ALA A 58 -4.95 5.14 -10.09
CA ALA A 58 -6.07 5.21 -9.17
C ALA A 58 -7.28 4.39 -9.68
N SER A 59 -7.59 4.49 -10.97
CA SER A 59 -8.66 3.72 -11.59
C SER A 59 -8.42 2.21 -11.52
N ILE A 60 -7.18 1.75 -11.77
CA ILE A 60 -6.82 0.33 -11.72
C ILE A 60 -6.92 -0.20 -10.28
N VAL A 61 -6.31 0.52 -9.33
CA VAL A 61 -6.26 0.13 -7.92
C VAL A 61 -7.67 0.08 -7.34
N MET A 62 -8.44 1.15 -7.50
CA MET A 62 -9.83 1.20 -7.01
C MET A 62 -10.73 0.21 -7.73
N GLY A 63 -10.56 0.02 -9.05
CA GLY A 63 -11.31 -0.98 -9.81
C GLY A 63 -11.05 -2.42 -9.35
N ARG A 64 -9.85 -2.72 -8.85
CA ARG A 64 -9.50 -4.02 -8.25
C ARG A 64 -10.08 -4.20 -6.85
N PHE A 65 -10.07 -3.16 -6.02
CA PHE A 65 -10.62 -3.21 -4.66
C PHE A 65 -12.15 -3.21 -4.61
N THR A 66 -12.79 -2.57 -5.58
CA THR A 66 -14.26 -2.49 -5.68
C THR A 66 -14.86 -3.62 -6.51
N GLN A 67 -14.04 -4.46 -7.14
CA GLN A 67 -14.54 -5.66 -7.79
C GLN A 67 -15.08 -6.62 -6.72
N PRO A 68 -16.37 -7.00 -6.79
CA PRO A 68 -16.88 -8.04 -5.91
C PRO A 68 -16.06 -9.30 -6.19
N SER A 69 -15.52 -9.91 -5.13
CA SER A 69 -14.83 -11.19 -5.22
C SER A 69 -15.74 -12.15 -5.98
N ARG A 70 -15.37 -12.56 -7.19
CA ARG A 70 -16.01 -13.71 -7.84
C ARG A 70 -15.73 -14.90 -6.94
N THR A 71 -16.68 -15.23 -6.09
CA THR A 71 -16.81 -16.54 -5.49
C THR A 71 -17.06 -17.50 -6.63
N SER A 72 -16.02 -18.26 -6.99
CA SER A 72 -16.15 -19.47 -7.79
C SER A 72 -15.87 -20.67 -6.90
#